data_AF-A0A534BJ79-F1
#
_entry.id   AF-A0A534BJ79-F1
#
_cell.length_a   1.000
_cell.length_b   1.000
_cell.length_c   1.000
_cell.angle_alpha   90.00
_cell.angle_beta   90.00
_cell.angle_gamma   90.00
#
_symmetry.space_group_name_H-M   'P 1'
#
loop_
_entity.id
_entity.type
_entity.pdbx_description
1 polymer ?
#
loop_
_entity_poly.entity_id
_entity_poly.type
_entity_poly.pdbx_seq_one_letter_code
_entity_poly.pdbx_strand_id
1 'polypeptide(L)' 'LCAMHLLGAIPNPGKYLELSIEGPDYYPWQQGLFVDDAFAVEDGHVTIPSAPGWGAEISPEWLQRAAYRRSSLSR' A
#
# COMPACT_ATOMS: atom_id res chain seq x y z
N LEU A 1 0.25 1.60 -3.45
CA LEU A 1 1.25 2.30 -2.62
C LEU A 1 2.52 2.62 -3.41
N CYS A 2 3.45 1.67 -3.59
CA CYS A 2 4.76 1.94 -4.20
C CYS A 2 4.67 2.48 -5.64
N ALA A 3 3.87 1.83 -6.49
CA ALA A 3 3.70 2.25 -7.88
C ALA A 3 3.05 3.65 -8.00
N MET A 4 2.18 4.04 -7.05
CA MET A 4 1.57 5.38 -7.03
C MET A 4 2.65 6.45 -6.90
N HIS A 5 3.54 6.33 -5.91
CA HIS A 5 4.64 7.28 -5.73
C HIS A 5 5.63 7.26 -6.90
N LEU A 6 5.93 6.07 -7.45
CA LEU A 6 6.82 5.97 -8.60
C LEU A 6 6.26 6.76 -9.80
N LEU A 7 5.00 6.52 -10.15
CA LEU A 7 4.33 7.22 -11.26
C LEU A 7 4.17 8.71 -10.99
N GLY A 8 4.00 9.13 -9.72
CA GLY A 8 3.95 10.54 -9.35
C GLY A 8 5.30 11.26 -9.41
N ALA A 9 6.42 10.54 -9.55
CA ALA A 9 7.76 11.11 -9.46
C ALA A 9 8.58 11.05 -10.76
N ILE A 10 8.42 10.00 -11.57
CA ILE A 10 9.23 9.84 -12.80
C ILE A 10 8.84 10.87 -13.87
N PRO A 11 9.78 11.30 -14.74
CA PRO A 11 9.50 12.33 -15.75
C PRO A 11 8.66 11.81 -16.94
N ASN A 12 8.50 10.50 -17.07
CA ASN A 12 7.82 9.84 -18.18
C ASN A 12 6.84 8.76 -17.70
N PRO A 13 5.87 9.09 -16.84
CA PRO A 13 4.92 8.10 -16.35
C PRO A 13 4.02 7.61 -17.48
N GLY A 14 3.52 6.39 -17.31
CA GLY A 14 2.41 5.90 -18.12
C GLY A 14 1.13 6.72 -17.91
N LYS A 15 0.07 6.36 -18.63
CA LYS A 15 -1.19 7.12 -18.61
C LYS A 15 -1.99 6.98 -17.32
N TYR A 16 -1.83 5.86 -16.61
CA TYR A 16 -2.60 5.51 -15.43
C TYR A 16 -1.85 4.48 -14.59
N LEU A 17 -2.27 4.38 -13.33
CA LEU A 17 -1.92 3.28 -12.44
C LEU A 17 -2.81 2.08 -12.74
N GLU A 18 -2.22 0.89 -12.82
CA GLU A 18 -3.00 -0.35 -12.72
C GLU A 18 -3.45 -0.57 -11.27
N LEU A 19 -4.75 -0.67 -11.06
CA LEU A 19 -5.35 -0.92 -9.75
C LEU A 19 -6.30 -2.11 -9.87
N SER A 20 -6.03 -3.17 -9.12
CA SER A 20 -6.92 -4.34 -9.08
C SER A 20 -8.29 -3.95 -8.51
N ILE A 21 -9.35 -4.52 -9.10
CA ILE A 21 -10.74 -4.34 -8.68
C ILE A 21 -11.31 -5.59 -8.00
N GLU A 22 -10.48 -6.62 -7.82
CA GLU A 22 -10.91 -7.91 -7.30
C GLU A 22 -11.17 -7.87 -5.79
N GLY A 23 -12.27 -8.52 -5.39
CA GLY A 23 -12.74 -8.55 -4.01
C GLY A 23 -12.08 -9.62 -3.13
N PRO A 24 -12.56 -9.78 -1.88
CA PRO A 24 -12.03 -10.76 -0.94
C PRO A 24 -12.26 -12.22 -1.37
N ASP A 25 -13.20 -12.49 -2.27
CA ASP A 25 -13.39 -13.84 -2.82
C ASP A 25 -12.21 -14.29 -3.69
N TYR A 26 -11.44 -13.34 -4.22
CA TYR A 26 -10.25 -13.60 -5.03
C TYR A 26 -8.95 -13.31 -4.27
N TYR A 27 -8.91 -12.19 -3.54
CA TYR A 27 -7.77 -11.80 -2.69
C TYR A 27 -8.17 -11.68 -1.21
N PRO A 28 -8.49 -12.79 -0.53
CA PRO A 28 -8.94 -12.74 0.86
C PRO A 28 -7.86 -12.19 1.81
N TRP A 29 -6.59 -12.44 1.50
CA TRP A 29 -5.45 -12.05 2.32
C TRP A 29 -5.14 -10.55 2.29
N GLN A 30 -5.74 -9.78 1.37
CA GLN A 30 -5.49 -8.32 1.26
C GLN A 30 -6.29 -7.51 2.29
N GLN A 31 -7.30 -8.12 2.90
CA GLN A 31 -8.21 -7.45 3.82
C GLN A 31 -7.51 -7.09 5.14
N GLY A 32 -7.72 -5.86 5.60
CA GLY A 32 -7.22 -5.39 6.89
C GLY A 32 -5.70 -5.30 7.00
N LEU A 33 -4.98 -5.16 5.88
CA LEU A 33 -3.52 -4.97 5.87
C LEU A 33 -3.10 -3.61 6.46
N PHE A 34 -3.89 -2.56 6.23
CA PHE A 34 -3.61 -1.19 6.66
C PHE A 34 -4.67 -0.70 7.64
N VAL A 35 -4.34 0.32 8.44
CA VAL A 35 -5.29 0.98 9.35
C VAL A 35 -6.35 1.74 8.56
N ASP A 36 -5.91 2.52 7.57
CA ASP A 36 -6.77 3.28 6.66
C ASP A 36 -6.77 2.68 5.25
N ASP A 37 -7.78 3.01 4.45
CA ASP A 37 -7.82 2.64 3.03
C ASP A 37 -6.87 3.51 2.21
N ALA A 38 -5.61 3.08 2.11
CA ALA A 38 -4.58 3.73 1.30
C ALA A 38 -4.84 3.68 -0.22
N PHE A 39 -5.92 3.04 -0.66
CA PHE A 39 -6.29 2.86 -2.08
C PHE A 39 -7.69 3.36 -2.40
N ALA A 40 -8.28 4.18 -1.53
CA ALA A 40 -9.57 4.82 -1.80
C ALA A 40 -9.55 5.53 -3.17
N VAL A 41 -10.58 5.23 -3.97
CA VAL A 41 -10.74 5.78 -5.32
C VAL A 41 -11.84 6.84 -5.29
N GLU A 42 -11.51 8.05 -5.72
CA GLU A 42 -12.44 9.16 -5.92
C GLU A 42 -12.37 9.60 -7.38
N ASP A 43 -13.51 9.62 -8.07
CA ASP A 43 -13.62 10.01 -9.49
C ASP A 43 -12.59 9.34 -10.41
N GLY A 44 -12.33 8.05 -10.18
CA GLY A 44 -11.39 7.25 -10.97
C GLY A 44 -9.91 7.49 -10.64
N HIS A 45 -9.60 8.20 -9.55
CA HIS A 45 -8.24 8.52 -9.14
C HIS A 45 -7.97 8.04 -7.72
N VAL A 46 -6.73 7.59 -7.51
CA VAL A 46 -6.15 7.38 -6.18
C VAL A 46 -5.26 8.57 -5.84
N THR A 47 -5.20 8.92 -4.56
CA THR A 47 -4.39 10.04 -4.09
C THR A 47 -3.10 9.53 -3.44
N ILE A 48 -1.96 10.10 -3.82
CA ILE A 48 -0.69 9.90 -3.11
C ILE A 48 -0.80 10.59 -1.73
N PRO A 49 -0.67 9.85 -0.60
CA PRO A 49 -0.72 10.47 0.72
C PRO A 49 0.34 11.56 0.92
N SER A 50 -0.01 12.60 1.67
CA SER A 50 0.90 13.72 2.01
C SER A 50 1.80 13.45 3.22
N ALA A 51 1.49 12.40 3.99
CA ALA A 51 2.27 12.02 5.16
C ALA A 51 3.68 11.49 4.76
N PRO A 52 4.69 11.57 5.65
CA PRO A 52 6.05 11.16 5.34
C PRO A 52 6.18 9.68 4.94
N GLY A 53 7.22 9.37 4.15
CA GLY A 53 7.50 8.02 3.69
C GLY A 53 6.45 7.52 2.71
N TRP A 54 5.89 6.34 2.96
CA TRP A 54 4.77 5.82 2.18
C TRP A 54 3.41 6.41 2.58
N GLY A 55 3.34 7.10 3.72
CA GLY A 55 2.09 7.66 4.24
C GLY A 55 0.98 6.62 4.49
N ALA A 56 1.36 5.39 4.86
CA ALA A 56 0.44 4.32 5.23
C ALA A 56 0.91 3.61 6.51
N GLU A 57 -0.03 3.16 7.33
CA GLU A 57 0.22 2.42 8.56
C GLU A 57 -0.30 0.98 8.44
N ILE A 58 0.55 -0.01 8.76
CA ILE A 58 0.17 -1.43 8.75
C ILE A 58 -0.70 -1.71 9.98
N SER A 59 -1.79 -2.44 9.78
CA SER A 59 -2.70 -2.84 10.86
C SER A 59 -1.96 -3.58 11.98
N PRO A 60 -2.05 -3.11 13.25
CA PRO A 60 -1.48 -3.82 14.39
C PRO A 60 -2.07 -5.22 14.57
N GLU A 61 -3.36 -5.41 14.26
CA GLU A 61 -4.01 -6.72 14.34
C GLU A 61 -3.42 -7.70 13.33
N TRP A 62 -3.11 -7.20 12.11
CA TRP A 62 -2.45 -8.01 11.10
C TRP A 62 -1.03 -8.40 11.55
N LEU A 63 -0.26 -7.44 12.09
CA LEU A 63 1.09 -7.68 12.60
C LEU A 63 1.14 -8.67 13.76
N GLN A 64 0.16 -8.67 14.66
CA GLN A 64 0.07 -9.63 15.77
C GLN A 64 0.02 -11.09 15.30
N ARG A 65 -0.48 -11.34 14.08
CA ARG A 65 -0.58 -12.67 13.47
C ARG A 65 0.60 -13.00 12.56
N ALA A 66 1.49 -12.05 12.30
CA ALA A 66 2.58 -12.21 11.36
C ALA A 66 3.75 -13.01 11.95
N ALA A 67 4.45 -13.76 11.10
CA ALA A 67 5.67 -14.45 11.49
C ALA A 67 6.84 -13.46 11.58
N TYR A 68 7.22 -13.10 12.80
CA TYR A 68 8.32 -12.17 13.05
C TYR A 68 9.70 -12.80 12.79
N ARG A 69 10.56 -12.07 12.07
CA ARG A 69 12.00 -12.35 11.95
C ARG A 69 12.78 -11.05 12.04
N ARG A 70 13.98 -11.10 12.62
CA ARG A 70 14.88 -9.95 12.75
C ARG A 70 16.30 -10.34 12.38
N SER A 71 16.94 -9.49 11.60
CA SER A 71 18.38 -9.50 11.39
C SER A 71 18.97 -8.24 12.01
N SER A 72 20.15 -8.35 12.62
CA SER A 72 20.90 -7.21 13.15
C SER A 72 22.37 -7.36 12.79
N LEU A 73 23.01 -6.27 12.43
CA LEU A 73 24.46 -6.24 12.30
C LEU A 73 25.07 -6.52 13.68
N SER A 74 25.90 -7.56 13.81
CA SER A 74 26.75 -7.68 15.00
C SER A 74 27.82 -6.61 14.90
N ARG A 75 27.86 -5.71 15.88
CA ARG A 75 29.00 -4.80 16.04
C ARG A 75 30.19 -5.55 16.60
#